data_AF-A0A9P0GDY9-F1
#
_entry.id   AF-A0A9P0GDY9-F1
#
_cell.length_a   1.000
_cell.length_b   1.000
_cell.length_c   1.000
_cell.angle_alpha   90.00
_cell.angle_beta   90.00
_cell.angle_gamma   90.00
#
_symmetry.space_group_name_H-M   'P 1'
#
loop_
_entity.id
_entity.type
_entity.pdbx_description
1 polymer ?
#
loop_
_entity_poly.entity_id
_entity_poly.type
_entity_poly.pdbx_seq_one_letter_code
_entity_poly.pdbx_strand_id
1 'polypeptide(L)'
;MNSLSFLVVISGFFYLTVGNELDCGLNEIVNKCASMCVGEPTCRIPNPTQAPGTACITLCVKRCECDAKNGWIRATSKGHCIKKDACKSVCPKHEEKGCAPCFPDPTCQNRKPSIPDDWSCPKICILTCRCKKGLIRDTSTSKCVPVELCPKPNC
;
A
#
# COMPACT_ATOMS: atom_id res chain seq x y z
N MET A 1 26.50 -54.00 49.88
CA MET A 1 26.33 -52.56 50.10
C MET A 1 25.86 -51.92 48.80
N ASN A 2 24.63 -51.39 48.84
CA ASN A 2 24.05 -50.33 47.98
C ASN A 2 24.00 -50.65 46.47
N SER A 3 22.93 -51.25 45.93
CA SER A 3 21.59 -50.69 45.70
C SER A 3 21.59 -49.20 45.34
N LEU A 4 21.43 -48.90 44.05
CA LEU A 4 20.49 -47.90 43.52
C LEU A 4 20.42 -48.02 41.99
N SER A 5 19.29 -48.55 41.52
CA SER A 5 18.81 -48.37 40.17
C SER A 5 18.38 -46.91 39.98
N PHE A 6 18.89 -46.25 38.94
CA PHE A 6 18.17 -45.14 38.30
C PHE A 6 18.16 -45.37 36.80
N LEU A 7 17.05 -45.94 36.34
CA LEU A 7 16.60 -45.84 34.96
C LEU A 7 16.29 -44.35 34.72
N VAL A 8 17.16 -43.65 34.00
CA VAL A 8 16.78 -42.38 33.39
C VAL A 8 16.27 -42.69 31.99
N VAL A 9 14.97 -42.94 31.90
CA VAL A 9 14.23 -42.91 30.64
C VAL A 9 14.20 -41.45 30.20
N ILE A 10 15.05 -41.07 29.26
CA ILE A 10 14.78 -39.90 28.39
C ILE A 10 14.59 -40.43 26.97
N SER A 11 13.52 -41.20 26.77
CA SER A 11 12.94 -41.42 25.45
C SER A 11 12.33 -40.10 24.98
N GLY A 12 13.17 -39.20 24.51
CA GLY A 12 12.80 -37.85 24.15
C GLY A 12 13.91 -37.22 23.36
N PHE A 13 14.17 -37.74 22.15
CA PHE A 13 14.83 -36.96 21.12
C PHE A 13 13.91 -35.78 20.76
N PHE A 14 13.92 -34.74 21.60
CA PHE A 14 13.48 -33.41 21.19
C PHE A 14 14.55 -32.91 20.23
N TYR A 15 14.40 -33.28 18.96
CA TYR A 15 15.07 -32.61 17.87
C TYR A 15 14.64 -31.14 17.94
N LEU A 16 15.46 -30.28 18.54
CA LEU A 16 15.36 -28.84 18.34
C LEU A 16 15.73 -28.62 16.88
N THR A 17 14.73 -28.63 16.01
CA THR A 17 14.89 -28.13 14.65
C THR A 17 15.28 -26.67 14.78
N VAL A 18 16.53 -26.34 14.47
CA VAL A 18 16.95 -24.96 14.21
C VAL A 18 16.28 -24.54 12.89
N GLY A 19 14.96 -24.34 12.97
CA GLY A 19 14.19 -23.71 11.92
C GLY A 19 14.50 -22.23 11.99
N ASN A 20 15.06 -21.67 10.92
CA ASN A 20 15.06 -20.24 10.70
C ASN A 20 13.61 -19.81 10.37
N GLU A 21 12.76 -19.89 11.39
CA GLU A 21 11.38 -19.46 11.35
C GLU A 21 11.42 -17.94 11.31
N LEU A 22 11.02 -17.39 10.16
CA LEU A 22 10.96 -15.95 9.98
C LEU A 22 9.82 -15.47 10.88
N ASP A 23 10.17 -14.93 12.04
CA ASP A 23 9.21 -14.37 12.98
C ASP A 23 8.70 -13.04 12.42
N CYS A 24 7.39 -12.97 12.18
CA CYS A 24 6.74 -11.82 11.59
C CYS A 24 6.09 -10.96 12.68
N GLY A 25 5.89 -9.67 12.39
CA GLY A 25 5.27 -8.74 13.32
C GLY A 25 3.78 -9.04 13.57
N LEU A 26 3.18 -8.25 14.47
CA LEU A 26 1.76 -8.39 14.80
C LEU A 26 0.88 -8.23 13.55
N ASN A 27 0.02 -9.23 13.32
CA ASN A 27 -0.90 -9.32 12.17
C ASN A 27 -0.20 -9.46 10.81
N GLU A 28 1.06 -9.87 10.80
CA GLU A 28 1.79 -10.27 9.62
C GLU A 28 1.84 -11.80 9.51
N ILE A 29 1.88 -12.29 8.28
CA ILE A 29 2.05 -13.70 7.94
C ILE A 29 3.28 -13.87 7.03
N VAL A 30 3.93 -15.01 7.12
CA VAL A 30 5.04 -15.36 6.24
C VAL A 30 4.51 -15.66 4.85
N ASN A 31 4.77 -14.77 3.89
CA ASN A 31 4.65 -15.09 2.48
C ASN A 31 5.94 -15.79 2.03
N LYS A 32 5.85 -17.10 1.77
CA LYS A 32 7.00 -17.92 1.33
C LYS A 32 7.50 -17.55 -0.06
N CYS A 33 6.67 -16.91 -0.88
CA CYS A 33 6.94 -16.61 -2.27
C CYS A 33 6.26 -15.30 -2.68
N ALA A 34 6.73 -14.18 -2.15
CA ALA A 34 6.21 -12.87 -2.51
C ALA A 34 6.81 -12.35 -3.82
N SER A 35 5.99 -11.69 -4.64
CA SER A 35 6.45 -11.05 -5.87
C SER A 35 7.42 -9.91 -5.58
N MET A 36 8.51 -9.84 -6.35
CA MET A 36 9.42 -8.68 -6.34
C MET A 36 8.87 -7.48 -7.13
N CYS A 37 7.87 -7.71 -7.98
CA CYS A 37 7.35 -6.72 -8.92
C CYS A 37 6.06 -6.07 -8.42
N VAL A 38 5.30 -6.80 -7.60
CA VAL A 38 4.07 -6.32 -6.99
C VAL A 38 4.31 -6.17 -5.50
N GLY A 39 4.26 -4.93 -5.03
CA GLY A 39 4.35 -4.61 -3.61
C GLY A 39 3.15 -5.13 -2.83
N GLU A 40 3.29 -5.20 -1.51
CA GLU A 40 2.19 -5.48 -0.61
C GLU A 40 1.15 -4.33 -0.64
N PRO A 41 -0.16 -4.61 -0.55
CA PRO A 41 -1.19 -3.59 -0.38
C PRO A 41 -0.94 -2.65 0.80
N THR A 42 -1.17 -1.35 0.59
CA THR A 42 -1.11 -0.33 1.64
C THR A 42 -2.38 0.51 1.66
N CYS A 43 -2.64 1.27 2.73
CA CYS A 43 -3.74 2.23 2.73
C CYS A 43 -3.66 3.26 1.58
N ARG A 44 -2.45 3.58 1.10
CA ARG A 44 -2.24 4.49 -0.03
C ARG A 44 -2.41 3.80 -1.38
N ILE A 45 -2.04 2.52 -1.48
CA ILE A 45 -2.10 1.72 -2.70
C ILE A 45 -2.75 0.38 -2.34
N PRO A 46 -4.10 0.31 -2.29
CA PRO A 46 -4.79 -0.90 -1.85
C PRO A 46 -4.73 -2.05 -2.85
N ASN A 47 -4.54 -1.72 -4.13
CA ASN A 47 -4.48 -2.67 -5.23
C ASN A 47 -3.21 -2.38 -6.05
N PRO A 48 -2.03 -2.81 -5.55
CA PRO A 48 -0.78 -2.66 -6.28
C PRO A 48 -0.79 -3.53 -7.53
N THR A 49 -0.33 -2.99 -8.65
CA THR A 49 -0.21 -3.68 -9.93
C THR A 49 1.23 -3.58 -10.41
N GLN A 50 1.66 -4.57 -11.20
CA GLN A 50 2.92 -4.47 -11.94
C GLN A 50 2.88 -3.26 -12.89
N ALA A 51 4.01 -2.57 -13.02
CA ALA A 51 4.14 -1.46 -13.95
C ALA A 51 3.96 -1.95 -15.40
N PRO A 52 3.18 -1.24 -16.25
CA PRO A 52 3.03 -1.59 -17.66
C PRO A 52 4.39 -1.68 -18.37
N GLY A 53 4.55 -2.65 -19.27
CA GLY A 53 5.77 -2.79 -20.08
C GLY A 53 7.02 -3.23 -19.30
N THR A 54 6.91 -3.50 -17.99
CA THR A 54 8.06 -3.95 -17.19
C THR A 54 8.08 -5.47 -17.14
N ALA A 55 9.20 -6.10 -17.53
CA ALA A 55 9.38 -7.53 -17.32
C ALA A 55 9.46 -7.82 -15.81
N CYS A 56 8.68 -8.80 -15.34
CA CYS A 56 8.74 -9.23 -13.95
C CYS A 56 9.61 -10.47 -13.83
N ILE A 57 10.61 -10.41 -12.95
CA ILE A 57 11.39 -11.59 -12.60
C ILE A 57 10.48 -12.58 -11.84
N THR A 58 10.49 -13.85 -12.25
CA THR A 58 9.70 -14.91 -11.62
C THR A 58 10.26 -15.38 -10.29
N LEU A 59 11.42 -14.86 -9.89
CA LEU A 59 11.97 -15.05 -8.55
C LEU A 59 11.04 -14.42 -7.53
N CYS A 60 10.74 -15.19 -6.49
CA CYS A 60 10.00 -14.71 -5.35
C CYS A 60 10.89 -14.69 -4.11
N VAL A 61 10.56 -13.79 -3.20
CA VAL A 61 11.29 -13.60 -1.95
C VAL A 61 10.41 -14.00 -0.78
N LYS A 62 10.98 -14.73 0.17
CA LYS A 62 10.31 -14.99 1.46
C LYS A 62 10.30 -13.68 2.26
N ARG A 63 9.12 -13.17 2.63
CA ARG A 63 8.97 -11.95 3.44
C ARG A 63 7.69 -11.99 4.28
N CYS A 64 7.61 -11.11 5.28
CA CYS A 64 6.39 -10.87 6.04
C CYS A 64 5.46 -9.92 5.28
N GLU A 65 4.17 -10.23 5.25
CA GLU A 65 3.12 -9.39 4.67
C GLU A 65 1.94 -9.33 5.64
N CYS A 66 1.19 -8.24 5.69
CA CYS A 66 -0.05 -8.15 6.45
C CYS A 66 -1.03 -9.23 6.01
N ASP A 67 -1.74 -9.81 6.98
CA ASP A 67 -2.74 -10.83 6.72
C ASP A 67 -3.99 -10.26 6.07
N ALA A 68 -3.92 -10.10 4.75
CA ALA A 68 -5.01 -9.57 3.93
C ALA A 68 -6.27 -10.44 4.02
N LYS A 69 -6.14 -11.75 4.26
CA LYS A 69 -7.30 -12.66 4.42
C LYS A 69 -8.10 -12.32 5.68
N ASN A 70 -7.41 -11.88 6.73
CA ASN A 70 -8.03 -11.41 7.98
C ASN A 70 -8.29 -9.88 8.00
N GLY A 71 -8.24 -9.24 6.83
CA GLY A 71 -8.61 -7.83 6.66
C GLY A 71 -7.55 -6.83 7.13
N TRP A 72 -6.30 -7.28 7.27
CA TRP A 72 -5.17 -6.43 7.61
C TRP A 72 -4.52 -5.83 6.37
N ILE A 73 -4.09 -4.59 6.48
CA ILE A 73 -3.40 -3.85 5.42
C ILE A 73 -2.31 -2.99 6.03
N ARG A 74 -1.21 -2.79 5.30
CA ARG A 74 -0.12 -1.98 5.82
C ARG A 74 -0.49 -0.49 5.80
N ALA A 75 -0.31 0.19 6.93
CA ALA A 75 -0.65 1.62 7.02
C ALA A 75 0.15 2.46 6.00
N THR A 76 1.45 2.18 5.88
CA THR A 76 2.40 2.80 4.93
C THR A 76 3.41 1.74 4.48
N SER A 77 4.29 2.03 3.51
CA SER A 77 5.28 1.05 3.02
C SER A 77 6.29 0.53 4.08
N LYS A 78 6.38 1.18 5.24
CA LYS A 78 7.19 0.76 6.41
C LYS A 78 6.37 0.71 7.70
N GLY A 79 5.04 0.78 7.59
CA GLY A 79 4.13 0.85 8.73
C GLY A 79 3.75 -0.53 9.26
N HIS A 80 3.07 -0.56 10.40
CA HIS A 80 2.44 -1.76 10.93
C HIS A 80 1.13 -2.08 10.19
N CYS A 81 0.68 -3.32 10.36
CA CYS A 81 -0.60 -3.79 9.85
C CYS A 81 -1.75 -3.23 10.67
N ILE A 82 -2.69 -2.57 10.01
CA ILE A 82 -3.94 -2.06 10.60
C ILE A 82 -5.13 -2.71 9.90
N LYS A 83 -6.32 -2.64 10.50
CA LYS A 83 -7.53 -3.06 9.82
C LYS A 83 -7.82 -2.13 8.64
N LYS A 84 -8.31 -2.70 7.54
CA LYS A 84 -8.56 -1.97 6.28
C LYS A 84 -9.52 -0.79 6.42
N ASP A 85 -10.51 -0.89 7.30
CA ASP A 85 -11.46 0.17 7.65
C ASP A 85 -10.80 1.31 8.46
N ALA A 86 -9.73 1.01 9.19
CA ALA A 86 -8.94 1.98 9.95
C ALA A 86 -8.01 2.84 9.08
N CYS A 87 -7.94 2.60 7.76
CA CYS A 87 -7.29 3.52 6.83
C CYS A 87 -8.01 4.89 6.89
N LYS A 88 -7.52 5.79 7.75
CA LYS A 88 -8.05 7.14 7.97
C LYS A 88 -7.90 7.99 6.72
N SER A 89 -8.94 7.86 5.90
CA SER A 89 -9.21 8.53 4.66
C SER A 89 -9.87 9.90 4.72
N VAL A 90 -9.59 10.77 5.69
CA VAL A 90 -10.41 11.99 5.84
C VAL A 90 -9.96 13.02 4.81
N CYS A 91 -10.69 13.08 3.70
CA CYS A 91 -10.50 14.14 2.73
C CYS A 91 -11.10 15.46 3.26
N PRO A 92 -10.48 16.61 2.93
CA PRO A 92 -11.03 17.92 3.25
C PRO A 92 -12.45 18.11 2.70
N LYS A 93 -13.14 19.15 3.19
CA LYS A 93 -14.47 19.51 2.67
C LYS A 93 -14.40 19.72 1.16
N HIS A 94 -15.39 19.18 0.44
CA HIS A 94 -15.49 19.19 -1.02
C HIS A 94 -14.46 18.33 -1.78
N GLU A 95 -13.73 17.48 -1.05
CA GLU A 95 -12.87 16.46 -1.62
C GLU A 95 -13.45 15.07 -1.36
N GLU A 96 -13.06 14.11 -2.18
CA GLU A 96 -13.39 12.70 -2.04
C GLU A 96 -12.16 11.86 -2.39
N LYS A 97 -12.16 10.61 -1.93
CA LYS A 97 -11.08 9.68 -2.28
C LYS A 97 -11.15 9.41 -3.78
N GLY A 98 -10.04 9.66 -4.47
CA GLY A 98 -9.87 9.33 -5.88
C GLY A 98 -8.55 8.61 -6.13
N CYS A 99 -8.46 7.97 -7.29
CA CYS A 99 -7.22 7.38 -7.80
C CYS A 99 -6.52 8.40 -8.68
N ALA A 100 -5.24 8.72 -8.42
CA ALA A 100 -4.44 9.59 -9.28
C ALA A 100 -3.02 9.05 -9.47
N PRO A 101 -2.73 8.31 -10.56
CA PRO A 101 -1.37 7.86 -10.81
C PRO A 101 -0.56 8.69 -11.80
N CYS A 102 -1.18 9.47 -12.70
CA CYS A 102 -0.42 10.10 -13.81
C CYS A 102 -0.92 11.45 -14.22
N PHE A 103 -2.22 11.57 -14.48
CA PHE A 103 -2.76 12.82 -14.97
C PHE A 103 -3.07 13.72 -13.78
N PRO A 104 -2.37 14.86 -13.66
CA PRO A 104 -2.70 15.84 -12.63
C PRO A 104 -4.15 16.29 -12.81
N ASP A 105 -4.82 16.55 -11.70
CA ASP A 105 -6.13 17.19 -11.75
C ASP A 105 -6.02 18.54 -12.45
N PRO A 106 -6.99 18.92 -13.30
CA PRO A 106 -7.10 20.29 -13.75
C PRO A 106 -7.27 21.21 -12.53
N THR A 107 -6.67 22.39 -12.60
CA THR A 107 -6.72 23.42 -11.55
C THR A 107 -7.25 24.72 -12.13
N CYS A 108 -7.64 25.67 -11.28
CA CYS A 108 -8.02 27.01 -11.75
C CYS A 108 -6.89 27.67 -12.56
N GLN A 109 -5.64 27.47 -12.13
CA GLN A 109 -4.43 28.04 -12.72
C GLN A 109 -3.99 27.27 -13.98
N ASN A 110 -4.29 25.97 -14.07
CA ASN A 110 -4.00 25.14 -15.23
C ASN A 110 -5.20 24.22 -15.53
N ARG A 111 -6.10 24.69 -16.41
CA ARG A 111 -7.32 23.96 -16.77
C ARG A 111 -7.08 22.77 -17.69
N LYS A 112 -5.93 22.73 -18.37
CA LYS A 112 -5.57 21.69 -19.33
C LYS A 112 -4.13 21.25 -19.05
N PRO A 113 -3.89 20.55 -17.93
CA PRO A 113 -2.55 20.08 -17.67
C PRO A 113 -2.18 18.99 -18.68
N SER A 114 -0.91 18.95 -19.07
CA SER A 114 -0.36 17.92 -19.94
C SER A 114 0.70 17.13 -19.20
N ILE A 115 0.89 15.88 -19.62
CA ILE A 115 2.05 15.06 -19.29
C ILE A 115 2.96 15.00 -20.52
N PRO A 116 4.28 14.80 -20.36
CA PRO A 116 5.17 14.59 -21.49
C PRO A 116 4.71 13.42 -22.38
N ASP A 117 4.91 13.54 -23.69
CA ASP A 117 4.43 12.53 -24.66
C ASP A 117 5.07 11.14 -24.44
N ASP A 118 6.30 11.10 -23.93
CA ASP A 118 7.02 9.86 -23.62
C ASP A 118 6.57 9.19 -22.29
N TRP A 119 5.61 9.79 -21.57
CA TRP A 119 5.18 9.30 -20.27
C TRP A 119 4.04 8.28 -20.36
N SER A 120 4.35 7.00 -20.15
CA SER A 120 3.33 5.96 -20.00
C SER A 120 2.67 6.01 -18.63
N CYS A 121 1.34 6.09 -18.60
CA CYS A 121 0.60 6.14 -17.36
C CYS A 121 0.48 4.75 -16.70
N PRO A 122 1.05 4.51 -15.50
CA PRO A 122 0.81 3.27 -14.78
C PRO A 122 -0.67 3.09 -14.40
N LYS A 123 -1.19 1.88 -14.61
CA LYS A 123 -2.55 1.46 -14.22
C LYS A 123 -2.69 1.19 -12.70
N ILE A 124 -1.99 1.97 -11.88
CA ILE A 124 -2.01 1.84 -10.42
C ILE A 124 -2.98 2.85 -9.81
N CYS A 125 -3.71 2.50 -8.76
CA CYS A 125 -4.49 3.48 -8.01
C CYS A 125 -3.70 3.94 -6.79
N ILE A 126 -3.16 5.16 -6.85
CA ILE A 126 -2.67 5.87 -5.67
C ILE A 126 -3.86 6.64 -5.10
N LEU A 127 -4.33 6.24 -3.91
CA LEU A 127 -5.41 6.93 -3.22
C LEU A 127 -4.93 8.31 -2.77
N THR A 128 -5.65 9.34 -3.21
CA THR A 128 -5.47 10.74 -2.83
C THR A 128 -6.83 11.40 -2.66
N CYS A 129 -6.84 12.60 -2.10
CA CYS A 129 -8.04 13.42 -2.06
C CYS A 129 -8.12 14.28 -3.32
N ARG A 130 -9.18 14.05 -4.11
CA ARG A 130 -9.48 14.78 -5.34
C ARG A 130 -10.72 15.62 -5.14
N CYS A 131 -10.86 16.70 -5.90
CA CYS A 131 -12.09 17.49 -5.86
C CYS A 131 -13.28 16.64 -6.31
N LYS A 132 -14.41 16.78 -5.61
CA LYS A 132 -15.66 16.13 -6.02
C LYS A 132 -16.06 16.55 -7.43
N LYS A 133 -16.80 15.68 -8.12
CA LYS A 133 -17.33 15.97 -9.47
C LYS A 133 -17.97 17.37 -9.55
N GLY A 134 -17.56 18.13 -10.55
CA GLY A 134 -18.05 19.50 -10.80
C GLY A 134 -17.24 20.61 -10.10
N LEU A 135 -16.27 20.25 -9.27
CA LEU A 135 -15.35 21.21 -8.64
C LEU A 135 -13.95 21.08 -9.22
N ILE A 136 -13.19 22.17 -9.16
CA ILE A 136 -11.81 22.25 -9.62
C ILE A 136 -10.93 22.81 -8.50
N ARG A 137 -9.68 22.37 -8.42
CA ARG A 137 -8.77 22.82 -7.37
C ARG A 137 -8.24 24.21 -7.71
N ASP A 138 -8.42 25.17 -6.82
CA ASP A 138 -7.70 26.42 -6.84
C ASP A 138 -6.38 26.24 -6.09
N THR A 139 -5.25 26.25 -6.80
CA THR A 139 -3.93 26.01 -6.18
C THR A 139 -3.49 27.18 -5.30
N SER A 140 -4.06 28.37 -5.48
CA SER A 140 -3.74 29.53 -4.65
C SER A 140 -4.33 29.43 -3.24
N THR A 141 -5.54 28.86 -3.11
CA THR A 141 -6.24 28.67 -1.82
C THR A 141 -6.19 27.23 -1.32
N SER A 142 -5.73 26.29 -2.16
CA SER A 142 -5.78 24.84 -1.94
C SER A 142 -7.19 24.28 -1.74
N LYS A 143 -8.23 25.00 -2.18
CA LYS A 143 -9.65 24.59 -2.03
C LYS A 143 -10.24 24.11 -3.34
N CYS A 144 -11.18 23.17 -3.25
CA CYS A 144 -12.04 22.80 -4.37
C CYS A 144 -13.21 23.79 -4.48
N VAL A 145 -13.32 24.44 -5.63
CA VAL A 145 -14.31 25.48 -5.93
C VAL A 145 -15.03 25.18 -7.25
N PRO A 146 -16.25 25.70 -7.45
CA PRO A 146 -16.88 25.71 -8.77
C PRO A 146 -16.01 26.43 -9.80
N VAL A 147 -16.01 25.96 -11.05
CA VAL A 147 -15.14 26.46 -12.14
C VAL A 147 -15.38 27.94 -12.44
N GLU A 148 -16.59 28.42 -12.17
CA GLU A 148 -17.03 29.81 -12.35
C GLU A 148 -16.36 30.77 -11.35
N LEU A 149 -15.90 30.25 -10.21
CA LEU A 149 -15.20 31.03 -9.18
C LEU A 149 -13.68 31.11 -9.42
N CYS A 150 -13.15 30.37 -10.40
CA CYS A 150 -11.74 30.49 -10.75
C CYS A 150 -11.44 31.89 -11.30
N PRO A 151 -10.24 32.45 -11.02
CA PRO A 151 -9.75 33.63 -11.71
C PRO A 151 -9.87 33.44 -13.22
N LYS A 152 -10.34 34.48 -13.93
CA LYS A 152 -10.31 34.46 -15.39
C LYS A 152 -8.84 34.38 -15.82
N PRO A 153 -8.49 33.52 -16.79
CA PRO A 153 -7.16 33.56 -17.36
C PRO A 153 -6.91 34.98 -17.86
N ASN A 154 -5.79 35.57 -17.48
CA ASN A 154 -5.36 36.83 -18.07
C ASN A 154 -5.12 36.56 -19.56
N CYS A 155 -5.99 37.10 -20.41
CA CYS A 155 -5.85 37.07 -21.85
C CYS A 155 -4.78 38.06 -22.31
#